data_AF-A0A3D1JB28-F1
#
_entry.id   AF-A0A3D1JB28-F1
#
_cell.length_a   1.000
_cell.length_b   1.000
_cell.length_c   1.000
_cell.angle_alpha   90.00
_cell.angle_beta   90.00
_cell.angle_gamma   90.00
#
_symmetry.space_group_name_H-M   'P 1'
#
loop_
_entity.id
_entity.type
_entity.pdbx_description
1 polymer ?
#
loop_
_entity_poly.entity_id
_entity_poly.type
_entity_poly.pdbx_seq_one_letter_code
_entity_poly.pdbx_strand_id
1 'polypeptide(L)'
;NEKEITADIERALEELKKYPDLQRLVISDEEAIDLSNDESVLVMVDYHKPSMSISQAVYDTFEKIAVIDHHRRGDEFPDKPLLTYIESSASSAAELVAELIQYRAARKSLLPKFISTALLAGIYVDTKNFTVRTTGRTFDIAGYLKNQGADTSLVQYMLSTDLDSYLMISELVSRSKHFKEDIVIASADEDRVYDSVTVAKAADTLLSINGIHAAFVITKQPGDLIGISARSTGKVNVQTIMEGLGGGGHFTNAATQIKGSNIDEVEDRLRNELINHDQ
;
A
#
# COMPACT_ATOMS: atom_id res chain seq x y z
N ASN A 1 -4.08 11.07 -11.44
CA ASN A 1 -4.35 11.85 -10.22
C ASN A 1 -3.03 12.35 -9.64
N GLU A 2 -2.65 13.60 -9.91
CA GLU A 2 -1.36 14.15 -9.45
C GLU A 2 -1.24 14.23 -7.92
N LYS A 3 -2.38 14.26 -7.21
CA LYS A 3 -2.43 14.35 -5.75
C LYS A 3 -2.06 13.04 -5.03
N GLU A 4 -1.99 11.94 -5.76
CA GLU A 4 -1.70 10.59 -5.22
C GLU A 4 -0.33 10.08 -5.66
N ILE A 5 0.49 10.93 -6.32
CA ILE A 5 1.83 10.53 -6.74
C ILE A 5 2.75 10.52 -5.51
N THR A 6 3.17 9.32 -5.15
CA THR A 6 4.22 9.08 -4.17
C THR A 6 5.60 9.06 -4.83
N ALA A 7 6.67 9.19 -4.05
CA ALA A 7 8.04 9.25 -4.59
C ALA A 7 8.45 7.99 -5.37
N ASP A 8 7.91 6.82 -5.00
CA ASP A 8 8.10 5.56 -5.71
C ASP A 8 7.34 5.52 -7.05
N ILE A 9 6.12 6.04 -7.11
CA ILE A 9 5.38 6.22 -8.38
C ILE A 9 6.13 7.21 -9.26
N GLU A 10 6.63 8.32 -8.73
CA GLU A 10 7.40 9.32 -9.48
C GLU A 10 8.64 8.70 -10.15
N ARG A 11 9.42 7.89 -9.40
CA ARG A 11 10.57 7.17 -9.98
C ARG A 11 10.17 6.15 -11.03
N ALA A 12 9.05 5.45 -10.83
CA ALA A 12 8.53 4.51 -11.83
C ALA A 12 8.09 5.24 -13.12
N LEU A 13 7.44 6.40 -13.00
CA LEU A 13 7.06 7.24 -14.14
C LEU A 13 8.29 7.85 -14.84
N GLU A 14 9.32 8.23 -14.09
CA GLU A 14 10.57 8.71 -14.68
C GLU A 14 11.29 7.60 -15.46
N GLU A 15 11.31 6.38 -14.94
CA GLU A 15 11.83 5.22 -15.66
C GLU A 15 10.99 4.89 -16.91
N LEU A 16 9.66 5.03 -16.84
CA LEU A 16 8.76 4.81 -17.97
C LEU A 16 9.06 5.75 -19.16
N LYS A 17 9.53 6.98 -18.92
CA LYS A 17 9.91 7.93 -19.98
C LYS A 17 11.01 7.39 -20.91
N LYS A 18 11.79 6.39 -20.47
CA LYS A 18 12.79 5.71 -21.30
C LYS A 18 12.17 4.74 -22.33
N TYR A 19 10.85 4.52 -22.26
CA TYR A 19 10.09 3.62 -23.13
C TYR A 19 8.92 4.38 -23.80
N PRO A 20 9.18 5.17 -24.87
CA PRO A 20 8.18 6.05 -25.48
C PRO A 20 6.89 5.32 -25.92
N ASP A 21 7.03 4.09 -26.44
CA ASP A 21 5.89 3.27 -26.87
C ASP A 21 4.97 2.81 -25.73
N LEU A 22 5.50 2.74 -24.51
CA LEU A 22 4.73 2.44 -23.29
C LEU A 22 4.22 3.72 -22.65
N GLN A 23 5.02 4.78 -22.64
CA GLN A 23 4.63 6.08 -22.08
C GLN A 23 3.36 6.61 -22.74
N ARG A 24 3.22 6.47 -24.07
CA ARG A 24 2.01 6.87 -24.81
C ARG A 24 0.73 6.09 -24.42
N LEU A 25 0.84 5.00 -23.67
CA LEU A 25 -0.32 4.23 -23.20
C LEU A 25 -0.87 4.80 -21.88
N VAL A 26 -0.12 5.68 -21.21
CA VAL A 26 -0.57 6.40 -20.03
C VAL A 26 -1.19 7.72 -20.50
N ILE A 27 -2.52 7.78 -20.46
CA ILE A 27 -3.32 8.90 -20.97
C ILE A 27 -4.08 9.59 -19.83
N SER A 28 -4.55 10.81 -20.06
CA SER A 28 -5.42 11.49 -19.10
C SER A 28 -6.82 10.87 -19.06
N ASP A 29 -7.62 11.24 -18.05
CA ASP A 29 -9.02 10.88 -17.98
C ASP A 29 -9.84 11.50 -19.12
N GLU A 30 -9.58 12.76 -19.48
CA GLU A 30 -10.16 13.43 -20.65
C GLU A 30 -9.87 12.65 -21.94
N GLU A 31 -8.61 12.29 -22.18
CA GLU A 31 -8.22 11.50 -23.37
C GLU A 31 -8.86 10.11 -23.37
N ALA A 32 -8.97 9.46 -22.21
CA ALA A 32 -9.61 8.15 -22.10
C ALA A 32 -11.10 8.21 -22.46
N ILE A 33 -11.81 9.25 -22.02
CA ILE A 33 -13.22 9.50 -22.36
C ILE A 33 -13.35 9.78 -23.86
N ASP A 34 -12.51 10.64 -24.43
CA ASP A 34 -12.56 11.01 -25.85
C ASP A 34 -12.26 9.84 -26.80
N LEU A 35 -11.39 8.91 -26.39
CA LEU A 35 -11.07 7.70 -27.17
C LEU A 35 -12.09 6.57 -26.98
N SER A 36 -12.97 6.68 -25.98
CA SER A 36 -13.94 5.63 -25.65
C SER A 36 -15.07 5.53 -26.70
N ASN A 37 -15.64 4.34 -26.82
CA ASN A 37 -16.82 4.07 -27.63
C ASN A 37 -17.56 2.87 -27.04
N ASP A 38 -18.72 2.53 -27.61
CA ASP A 38 -19.60 1.46 -27.11
C ASP A 38 -18.94 0.06 -27.10
N GLU A 39 -17.85 -0.15 -27.85
CA GLU A 39 -17.07 -1.41 -27.85
C GLU A 39 -15.89 -1.40 -26.88
N SER A 40 -15.56 -0.26 -26.29
CA SER A 40 -14.48 -0.14 -25.31
C SER A 40 -14.83 -0.84 -24.00
N VAL A 41 -13.81 -1.41 -23.35
CA VAL A 41 -13.95 -2.10 -22.05
C VAL A 41 -13.04 -1.43 -21.03
N LEU A 42 -13.61 -1.07 -19.87
CA LEU A 42 -12.84 -0.61 -18.73
C LEU A 42 -12.38 -1.83 -17.92
N VAL A 43 -11.06 -1.98 -17.75
CA VAL A 43 -10.48 -3.02 -16.89
C VAL A 43 -10.04 -2.36 -15.57
N MET A 44 -10.78 -2.62 -14.50
CA MET A 44 -10.44 -2.22 -13.15
C MET A 44 -9.42 -3.22 -12.58
N VAL A 45 -8.26 -2.72 -12.14
CA VAL A 45 -7.16 -3.56 -11.63
C VAL A 45 -6.80 -3.10 -10.23
N ASP A 46 -6.73 -4.05 -9.29
CA ASP A 46 -6.40 -3.83 -7.86
C ASP A 46 -7.48 -3.11 -7.03
N TYR A 47 -8.67 -2.91 -7.62
CA TYR A 47 -9.84 -2.42 -6.92
C TYR A 47 -11.12 -2.94 -7.57
N HIS A 48 -12.18 -3.02 -6.77
CA HIS A 48 -13.51 -3.43 -7.22
C HIS A 48 -14.64 -2.49 -6.80
N LYS A 49 -14.33 -1.44 -6.02
CA LYS A 49 -15.34 -0.45 -5.60
C LYS A 49 -15.30 0.72 -6.58
N PRO A 50 -16.38 1.02 -7.32
CA PRO A 50 -16.46 2.16 -8.20
C PRO A 50 -15.97 3.48 -7.58
N SER A 51 -16.31 3.74 -6.32
CA SER A 51 -15.89 4.92 -5.56
C SER A 51 -14.39 5.07 -5.36
N MET A 52 -13.60 4.00 -5.57
CA MET A 52 -12.14 4.01 -5.51
C MET A 52 -11.49 4.25 -6.88
N SER A 53 -12.27 4.48 -7.94
CA SER A 53 -11.74 4.73 -9.28
C SER A 53 -10.86 5.98 -9.29
N ILE A 54 -9.70 5.89 -9.95
CA ILE A 54 -8.78 7.03 -10.14
C ILE A 54 -9.50 8.23 -10.78
N SER A 55 -10.48 7.98 -11.66
CA SER A 55 -11.40 8.98 -12.18
C SER A 55 -12.82 8.41 -12.22
N GLN A 56 -13.72 9.00 -11.44
CA GLN A 56 -15.14 8.61 -11.45
C GLN A 56 -15.79 8.89 -12.81
N ALA A 57 -15.38 9.99 -13.48
CA ALA A 57 -15.89 10.32 -14.81
C ALA A 57 -15.54 9.24 -15.85
N VAL A 58 -14.33 8.67 -15.78
CA VAL A 58 -13.95 7.53 -16.63
C VAL A 58 -14.80 6.31 -16.30
N TYR A 59 -14.98 5.99 -15.02
CA TYR A 59 -15.83 4.85 -14.62
C TYR A 59 -17.26 4.99 -15.16
N ASP A 60 -17.88 6.16 -14.99
CA ASP A 60 -19.27 6.44 -15.39
C ASP A 60 -19.47 6.41 -16.92
N THR A 61 -18.39 6.55 -17.70
CA THR A 61 -18.44 6.55 -19.18
C THR A 61 -18.55 5.13 -19.76
N PHE A 62 -18.05 4.11 -19.07
CA PHE A 62 -17.93 2.76 -19.63
C PHE A 62 -19.04 1.82 -19.12
N GLU A 63 -19.84 1.28 -20.06
CA GLU A 63 -20.85 0.26 -19.72
C GLU A 63 -20.25 -1.14 -19.56
N LYS A 64 -19.18 -1.45 -20.32
CA LYS A 64 -18.51 -2.75 -20.33
C LYS A 64 -17.34 -2.73 -19.35
N ILE A 65 -17.48 -3.44 -18.23
CA ILE A 65 -16.48 -3.45 -17.14
C ILE A 65 -15.91 -4.86 -16.94
N ALA A 66 -14.60 -4.96 -16.76
CA ALA A 66 -13.93 -6.15 -16.26
C ALA A 66 -13.16 -5.82 -14.97
N VAL A 67 -13.13 -6.74 -14.01
CA VAL A 67 -12.47 -6.55 -12.72
C VAL A 67 -11.40 -7.63 -12.50
N ILE A 68 -10.19 -7.21 -12.17
CA ILE A 68 -9.07 -8.06 -11.75
C ILE A 68 -8.58 -7.56 -10.38
N ASP A 69 -8.82 -8.33 -9.33
CA ASP A 69 -8.52 -7.87 -7.97
C ASP A 69 -8.12 -9.05 -7.06
N HIS A 70 -7.39 -8.76 -6.00
CA HIS A 70 -7.00 -9.72 -4.97
C HIS A 70 -7.59 -9.37 -3.59
N HIS A 71 -8.39 -8.30 -3.50
CA HIS A 71 -9.12 -7.97 -2.28
C HIS A 71 -10.39 -8.82 -2.14
N ARG A 72 -10.84 -9.01 -0.89
CA ARG A 72 -12.17 -9.57 -0.65
C ARG A 72 -13.22 -8.58 -1.14
N ARG A 73 -14.21 -9.07 -1.88
CA ARG A 73 -15.33 -8.28 -2.36
C ARG A 73 -16.09 -7.64 -1.19
N GLY A 74 -16.26 -6.32 -1.24
CA GLY A 74 -17.16 -5.57 -0.36
C GLY A 74 -18.57 -5.42 -0.94
N ASP A 75 -19.39 -4.62 -0.26
CA ASP A 75 -20.77 -4.36 -0.67
C ASP A 75 -20.86 -3.57 -1.99
N GLU A 76 -19.94 -2.63 -2.18
CA GLU A 76 -19.86 -1.82 -3.39
C GLU A 76 -19.12 -2.56 -4.51
N PHE A 77 -19.75 -2.67 -5.69
CA PHE A 77 -19.24 -3.44 -6.82
C PHE A 77 -19.90 -2.99 -8.13
N PRO A 78 -19.27 -3.10 -9.32
CA PRO A 78 -19.94 -2.84 -10.58
C PRO A 78 -21.17 -3.75 -10.77
N ASP A 79 -22.26 -3.20 -11.27
CA ASP A 79 -23.55 -3.93 -11.33
C ASP A 79 -23.50 -5.18 -12.23
N LYS A 80 -22.82 -5.10 -13.39
CA LYS A 80 -22.79 -6.18 -14.40
C LYS A 80 -21.44 -6.26 -15.12
N PRO A 81 -20.35 -6.66 -14.43
CA PRO A 81 -19.07 -6.82 -15.10
C PRO A 81 -19.10 -8.00 -16.08
N LEU A 82 -18.49 -7.81 -17.25
CA LEU A 82 -18.28 -8.86 -18.26
C LEU A 82 -17.36 -9.97 -17.75
N LEU A 83 -16.41 -9.63 -16.89
CA LEU A 83 -15.46 -10.55 -16.28
C LEU A 83 -15.20 -10.11 -14.84
N THR A 84 -15.18 -11.07 -13.92
CA THR A 84 -14.71 -10.88 -12.56
C THR A 84 -13.65 -11.93 -12.27
N TYR A 85 -12.42 -11.49 -12.10
CA TYR A 85 -11.31 -12.32 -11.66
C TYR A 85 -10.82 -11.83 -10.31
N ILE A 86 -11.43 -12.35 -9.24
CA ILE A 86 -11.09 -11.99 -7.86
C ILE A 86 -10.53 -13.20 -7.12
N GLU A 87 -9.27 -13.10 -6.71
CA GLU A 87 -8.55 -14.17 -6.02
C GLU A 87 -7.97 -13.66 -4.70
N SER A 88 -8.77 -13.74 -3.63
CA SER A 88 -8.40 -13.15 -2.33
C SER A 88 -7.17 -13.77 -1.64
N SER A 89 -6.68 -14.91 -2.15
CA SER A 89 -5.46 -15.55 -1.69
C SER A 89 -4.22 -15.20 -2.52
N ALA A 90 -4.38 -14.51 -3.65
CA ALA A 90 -3.25 -14.07 -4.47
C ALA A 90 -2.49 -12.93 -3.79
N SER A 91 -1.19 -12.81 -4.07
CA SER A 91 -0.38 -11.83 -3.38
C SER A 91 -0.75 -10.39 -3.72
N SER A 92 -1.11 -10.16 -4.99
CA SER A 92 -1.32 -8.84 -5.58
C SER A 92 -2.11 -8.96 -6.89
N ALA A 93 -2.73 -7.86 -7.34
CA ALA A 93 -3.27 -7.79 -8.69
C ALA A 93 -2.17 -7.96 -9.76
N ALA A 94 -0.93 -7.55 -9.46
CA ALA A 94 0.22 -7.76 -10.34
C ALA A 94 0.53 -9.26 -10.56
N GLU A 95 0.36 -10.12 -9.55
CA GLU A 95 0.46 -11.58 -9.68
C GLU A 95 -0.57 -12.10 -10.69
N LEU A 96 -1.83 -11.67 -10.54
CA LEU A 96 -2.95 -12.11 -11.39
C LEU A 96 -2.80 -11.65 -12.85
N VAL A 97 -2.41 -10.40 -13.07
CA VAL A 97 -2.18 -9.85 -14.41
C VAL A 97 -1.00 -10.57 -15.08
N ALA A 98 0.11 -10.77 -14.37
CA ALA A 98 1.27 -11.47 -14.90
C ALA A 98 0.95 -12.92 -15.29
N GLU A 99 0.09 -13.60 -14.52
CA GLU A 99 -0.39 -14.93 -14.85
C GLU A 99 -1.24 -14.97 -16.13
N LEU A 100 -2.19 -14.04 -16.29
CA LEU A 100 -2.99 -13.94 -17.52
C LEU A 100 -2.12 -13.67 -18.75
N ILE A 101 -1.10 -12.83 -18.59
CA ILE A 101 -0.09 -12.57 -19.64
C ILE A 101 0.68 -13.84 -19.97
N GLN A 102 1.11 -14.61 -18.97
CA GLN A 102 1.84 -15.87 -19.15
C GLN A 102 1.01 -16.88 -19.97
N TYR A 103 -0.30 -17.00 -19.71
CA TYR A 103 -1.18 -17.88 -20.47
C TYR A 103 -1.33 -17.46 -21.94
N ARG A 104 -1.33 -16.16 -22.23
CA ARG A 104 -1.47 -15.61 -23.59
C ARG A 104 -0.16 -15.62 -24.38
N ALA A 105 0.97 -15.43 -23.72
CA ALA A 105 2.27 -15.34 -24.35
C ALA A 105 2.64 -16.69 -24.98
N ALA A 106 2.32 -16.86 -26.27
CA ALA A 106 2.70 -18.00 -27.08
C ALA A 106 4.23 -18.03 -27.30
N ARG A 107 4.99 -18.39 -26.26
CA ARG A 107 6.42 -18.79 -26.20
C ARG A 107 7.47 -17.96 -26.97
N LYS A 108 7.16 -16.85 -27.65
CA LYS A 108 8.09 -16.24 -28.63
C LYS A 108 8.43 -14.76 -28.47
N SER A 109 7.72 -13.99 -27.64
CA SER A 109 8.10 -12.59 -27.35
C SER A 109 8.26 -12.38 -25.86
N LEU A 110 9.41 -11.85 -25.45
CA LEU A 110 9.62 -11.36 -24.10
C LEU A 110 8.72 -10.14 -23.86
N LEU A 111 8.27 -9.96 -22.62
CA LEU A 111 7.66 -8.70 -22.21
C LEU A 111 8.67 -7.56 -22.32
N PRO A 112 8.21 -6.33 -22.59
CA PRO A 112 9.06 -5.15 -22.41
C PRO A 112 9.64 -5.15 -20.99
N LYS A 113 10.95 -4.87 -20.89
CA LYS A 113 11.69 -4.91 -19.62
C LYS A 113 10.98 -4.12 -18.51
N PHE A 114 10.51 -2.91 -18.84
CA PHE A 114 9.76 -2.08 -17.91
C PHE A 114 8.51 -2.78 -17.36
N ILE A 115 7.67 -3.38 -18.22
CA ILE A 115 6.42 -4.05 -17.81
C ILE A 115 6.70 -5.20 -16.86
N SER A 116 7.65 -6.09 -17.21
CA SER A 116 8.02 -7.19 -16.31
C SER A 116 8.59 -6.72 -14.98
N THR A 117 9.34 -5.61 -14.98
CA THR A 117 9.92 -5.01 -13.78
C THR A 117 8.85 -4.33 -12.91
N ALA A 118 7.90 -3.61 -13.50
CA ALA A 118 6.80 -2.94 -12.81
C ALA A 118 5.84 -3.96 -12.17
N LEU A 119 5.50 -5.05 -12.88
CA LEU A 119 4.71 -6.14 -12.31
C LEU A 119 5.44 -6.80 -11.12
N LEU A 120 6.76 -7.01 -11.23
CA LEU A 120 7.54 -7.55 -10.12
C LEU A 120 7.59 -6.56 -8.94
N ALA A 121 7.71 -5.26 -9.19
CA ALA A 121 7.66 -4.23 -8.16
C ALA A 121 6.32 -4.24 -7.41
N GLY A 122 5.19 -4.37 -8.12
CA GLY A 122 3.87 -4.51 -7.49
C GLY A 122 3.77 -5.72 -6.56
N ILE A 123 4.31 -6.88 -6.99
CA ILE A 123 4.42 -8.05 -6.11
C ILE A 123 5.28 -7.74 -4.87
N TYR A 124 6.43 -7.08 -5.03
CA TYR A 124 7.32 -6.72 -3.91
C TYR A 124 6.62 -5.83 -2.88
N VAL A 125 5.82 -4.85 -3.33
CA VAL A 125 5.08 -3.93 -2.46
C VAL A 125 4.04 -4.68 -1.62
N ASP A 126 3.13 -5.40 -2.27
CA ASP A 126 1.99 -6.02 -1.57
C ASP A 126 2.37 -7.18 -0.65
N THR A 127 3.49 -7.84 -0.99
CA THR A 127 4.06 -8.95 -0.21
C THR A 127 5.08 -8.50 0.83
N LYS A 128 5.40 -7.21 0.92
CA LYS A 128 6.50 -6.69 1.75
C LYS A 128 7.79 -7.49 1.53
N ASN A 129 8.26 -7.56 0.29
CA ASN A 129 9.41 -8.38 -0.13
C ASN A 129 9.23 -9.88 0.17
N PHE A 130 8.09 -10.45 -0.24
CA PHE A 130 7.73 -11.86 -0.08
C PHE A 130 7.52 -12.36 1.36
N THR A 131 7.37 -11.47 2.33
CA THR A 131 7.21 -11.81 3.76
C THR A 131 5.76 -12.02 4.17
N VAL A 132 4.79 -11.47 3.43
CA VAL A 132 3.36 -11.60 3.72
C VAL A 132 2.57 -12.01 2.48
N ARG A 133 1.47 -12.75 2.68
CA ARG A 133 0.51 -13.14 1.63
C ARG A 133 1.16 -13.77 0.38
N THR A 134 2.21 -14.55 0.58
CA THR A 134 2.88 -15.29 -0.49
C THR A 134 2.44 -16.74 -0.53
N THR A 135 2.35 -17.29 -1.74
CA THR A 135 2.12 -18.72 -1.99
C THR A 135 3.15 -19.24 -2.99
N GLY A 136 3.16 -20.56 -3.24
CA GLY A 136 4.00 -21.13 -4.31
C GLY A 136 3.77 -20.45 -5.67
N ARG A 137 2.50 -20.13 -5.97
CA ARG A 137 2.09 -19.40 -7.17
C ARG A 137 2.77 -18.03 -7.29
N THR A 138 2.88 -17.29 -6.19
CA THR A 138 3.55 -15.99 -6.15
C THR A 138 5.01 -16.10 -6.60
N PHE A 139 5.72 -17.14 -6.14
CA PHE A 139 7.11 -17.37 -6.53
C PHE A 139 7.24 -17.87 -7.97
N ASP A 140 6.31 -18.69 -8.46
CA ASP A 140 6.27 -19.12 -9.86
C ASP A 140 6.12 -17.93 -10.81
N ILE A 141 5.22 -17.00 -10.49
CA ILE A 141 5.01 -15.77 -11.25
C ILE A 141 6.21 -14.83 -11.16
N ALA A 142 6.80 -14.65 -9.97
CA ALA A 142 8.02 -13.85 -9.82
C ALA A 142 9.19 -14.43 -10.65
N GLY A 143 9.34 -15.77 -10.66
CA GLY A 143 10.31 -16.47 -11.49
C GLY A 143 10.05 -16.29 -12.98
N TYR A 144 8.78 -16.35 -13.40
CA TYR A 144 8.38 -16.03 -14.77
C TYR A 144 8.74 -14.60 -15.16
N LEU A 145 8.39 -13.59 -14.35
CA LEU A 145 8.72 -12.18 -14.61
C LEU A 145 10.22 -11.97 -14.69
N LYS A 146 11.01 -12.66 -13.84
CA LYS A 146 12.46 -12.63 -13.92
C LYS A 146 12.98 -13.18 -15.25
N ASN A 147 12.41 -14.29 -15.73
CA ASN A 147 12.72 -14.87 -17.03
C ASN A 147 12.26 -13.98 -18.21
N GLN A 148 11.27 -13.11 -18.00
CA GLN A 148 10.86 -12.08 -18.97
C GLN A 148 11.78 -10.85 -19.00
N GLY A 149 12.77 -10.76 -18.09
CA GLY A 149 13.76 -9.68 -18.06
C GLY A 149 13.57 -8.69 -16.92
N ALA A 150 12.73 -8.98 -15.91
CA ALA A 150 12.55 -8.09 -14.78
C ALA A 150 13.87 -7.78 -14.06
N ASP A 151 14.11 -6.50 -13.80
CA ASP A 151 15.35 -6.00 -13.21
C ASP A 151 15.16 -5.68 -11.73
N THR A 152 15.68 -6.56 -10.88
CA THR A 152 15.58 -6.45 -9.42
C THR A 152 16.31 -5.23 -8.87
N SER A 153 17.38 -4.78 -9.53
CA SER A 153 18.09 -3.56 -9.14
C SER A 153 17.24 -2.33 -9.42
N LEU A 154 16.49 -2.35 -10.53
CA LEU A 154 15.53 -1.29 -10.85
C LEU A 154 14.30 -1.32 -9.93
N VAL A 155 13.79 -2.50 -9.56
CA VAL A 155 12.76 -2.61 -8.51
C VAL A 155 13.24 -1.96 -7.21
N GLN A 156 14.45 -2.29 -6.76
CA GLN A 156 15.03 -1.70 -5.55
C GLN A 156 15.17 -0.18 -5.65
N TYR A 157 15.58 0.34 -6.81
CA TYR A 157 15.67 1.78 -7.04
C TYR A 157 14.29 2.45 -6.98
N MET A 158 13.28 1.92 -7.69
CA MET A 158 11.92 2.49 -7.70
C MET A 158 11.33 2.54 -6.29
N LEU A 159 11.50 1.47 -5.50
CA LEU A 159 10.96 1.34 -4.15
C LEU A 159 11.86 1.93 -3.05
N SER A 160 12.99 2.54 -3.39
CA SER A 160 13.94 3.09 -2.41
C SER A 160 13.33 4.23 -1.59
N THR A 161 13.77 4.36 -0.34
CA THR A 161 13.42 5.52 0.50
C THR A 161 14.57 6.53 0.42
N ASP A 162 14.25 7.80 0.25
CA ASP A 162 15.25 8.87 0.25
C ASP A 162 15.90 9.03 1.63
N LEU A 163 17.07 9.68 1.66
CA LEU A 163 17.86 9.80 2.88
C LEU A 163 17.12 10.57 3.99
N ASP A 164 16.41 11.64 3.65
CA ASP A 164 15.74 12.48 4.65
C ASP A 164 14.59 11.71 5.31
N SER A 165 13.76 11.03 4.52
CA SER A 165 12.73 10.11 5.02
C SER A 165 13.33 8.99 5.88
N TYR A 166 14.45 8.41 5.45
CA TYR A 166 15.14 7.36 6.20
C TYR A 166 15.65 7.86 7.57
N LEU A 167 16.20 9.07 7.62
CA LEU A 167 16.66 9.70 8.85
C LEU A 167 15.48 10.01 9.79
N MET A 168 14.33 10.44 9.26
CA MET A 168 13.11 10.65 10.05
C MET A 168 12.56 9.34 10.63
N ILE A 169 12.51 8.27 9.83
CA ILE A 169 12.13 6.93 10.30
C ILE A 169 13.07 6.48 11.42
N SER A 170 14.37 6.62 11.22
CA SER A 170 15.39 6.21 12.18
C SER A 170 15.29 6.99 13.49
N GLU A 171 15.02 8.31 13.42
CA GLU A 171 14.77 9.16 14.58
C GLU A 171 13.56 8.65 15.38
N LEU A 172 12.41 8.43 14.74
CA LEU A 172 11.21 7.89 15.41
C LEU A 172 11.51 6.54 16.07
N VAL A 173 12.16 5.62 15.35
CA VAL A 173 12.55 4.31 15.88
C VAL A 173 13.47 4.44 17.10
N SER A 174 14.44 5.35 17.06
CA SER A 174 15.40 5.58 18.15
C SER A 174 14.76 6.11 19.44
N ARG A 175 13.57 6.70 19.34
CA ARG A 175 12.80 7.25 20.46
C ARG A 175 11.83 6.24 21.06
N SER A 176 11.79 5.02 20.54
CA SER A 176 10.94 3.96 21.06
C SER A 176 11.31 3.59 22.50
N LYS A 177 10.28 3.33 23.30
CA LYS A 177 10.37 2.84 24.67
C LYS A 177 9.48 1.61 24.81
N HIS A 178 9.95 0.61 25.55
CA HIS A 178 9.10 -0.50 25.94
C HIS A 178 7.98 -0.01 26.85
N PHE A 179 6.73 -0.28 26.46
CA PHE A 179 5.60 -0.30 27.37
C PHE A 179 5.56 -1.64 28.12
N LYS A 180 5.81 -2.72 27.39
CA LYS A 180 6.02 -4.10 27.86
C LYS A 180 7.16 -4.75 27.07
N GLU A 181 7.50 -5.98 27.41
CA GLU A 181 8.53 -6.77 26.71
C GLU A 181 8.27 -6.81 25.19
N ASP A 182 7.01 -6.98 24.78
CA ASP A 182 6.60 -7.15 23.38
C ASP A 182 5.81 -5.96 22.78
N ILE A 183 5.66 -4.86 23.52
CA ILE A 183 4.95 -3.66 23.06
C ILE A 183 5.83 -2.43 23.22
N VAL A 184 5.99 -1.67 22.12
CA VAL A 184 6.76 -0.42 22.10
C VAL A 184 5.92 0.78 21.70
N ILE A 185 6.24 1.91 22.32
CA ILE A 185 5.67 3.23 21.97
C ILE A 185 6.83 4.14 21.57
N ALA A 186 6.71 4.79 20.42
CA ALA A 186 7.64 5.81 19.95
C ALA A 186 6.93 7.15 19.81
N SER A 187 7.43 8.17 20.48
CA SER A 187 6.83 9.51 20.49
C SER A 187 7.79 10.52 19.88
N ALA A 188 7.33 11.23 18.85
CA ALA A 188 8.10 12.28 18.19
C ALA A 188 8.38 13.48 19.11
N ASP A 189 9.26 14.39 18.69
CA ASP A 189 9.34 15.73 19.28
C ASP A 189 8.16 16.60 18.82
N GLU A 190 7.70 17.52 19.68
CA GLU A 190 6.56 18.40 19.39
C GLU A 190 6.80 19.42 18.26
N ASP A 191 8.07 19.71 17.99
CA ASP A 191 8.51 20.71 17.02
C ASP A 191 8.63 20.17 15.60
N ARG A 192 8.42 18.86 15.40
CA ARG A 192 8.60 18.21 14.10
C ARG A 192 7.31 17.56 13.61
N VAL A 193 6.96 17.85 12.36
CA VAL A 193 5.82 17.25 11.67
C VAL A 193 6.33 16.16 10.75
N TYR A 194 5.63 15.03 10.75
CA TYR A 194 5.94 13.87 9.92
C TYR A 194 4.77 13.60 8.99
N ASP A 195 5.05 13.22 7.75
CA ASP A 195 4.02 12.73 6.84
C ASP A 195 3.57 11.32 7.25
N SER A 196 2.34 10.96 6.87
CA SER A 196 1.74 9.68 7.26
C SER A 196 2.52 8.45 6.77
N VAL A 197 3.24 8.54 5.65
CA VAL A 197 4.01 7.42 5.08
C VAL A 197 5.24 7.16 5.93
N THR A 198 5.95 8.21 6.33
CA THR A 198 7.10 8.14 7.25
C THR A 198 6.71 7.52 8.59
N VAL A 199 5.58 7.95 9.16
CA VAL A 199 5.06 7.40 10.44
C VAL A 199 4.69 5.93 10.31
N ALA A 200 4.00 5.55 9.23
CA ALA A 200 3.66 4.16 8.96
C ALA A 200 4.90 3.27 8.78
N LYS A 201 5.93 3.74 8.07
CA LYS A 201 7.20 3.03 7.90
C LYS A 201 7.98 2.88 9.20
N ALA A 202 7.94 3.88 10.09
CA ALA A 202 8.53 3.76 11.42
C ALA A 202 7.83 2.68 12.27
N ALA A 203 6.49 2.64 12.25
CA ALA A 203 5.73 1.61 12.95
C ALA A 203 6.01 0.19 12.39
N ASP A 204 6.07 0.05 11.06
CA ASP A 204 6.42 -1.21 10.40
C ASP A 204 7.87 -1.64 10.72
N THR A 205 8.80 -0.70 10.82
CA THR A 205 10.21 -0.96 11.18
C THR A 205 10.30 -1.46 12.63
N LEU A 206 9.62 -0.80 13.58
CA LEU A 206 9.55 -1.27 14.97
C LEU A 206 8.96 -2.68 15.07
N LEU A 207 7.91 -2.97 14.30
CA LEU A 207 7.28 -4.30 14.28
C LEU A 207 8.20 -5.40 13.70
N SER A 208 9.16 -5.03 12.85
CA SER A 208 10.14 -5.97 12.28
C SER A 208 11.24 -6.38 13.27
N ILE A 209 11.38 -5.68 14.40
CA ILE A 209 12.38 -5.97 15.42
C ILE A 209 11.97 -7.22 16.20
N ASN A 210 12.91 -8.13 16.41
CA ASN A 210 12.67 -9.37 17.14
C ASN A 210 12.12 -9.09 18.55
N GLY A 211 11.09 -9.84 18.94
CA GLY A 211 10.41 -9.71 20.23
C GLY A 211 9.26 -8.69 20.24
N ILE A 212 9.15 -7.82 19.23
CA ILE A 212 8.08 -6.82 19.18
C ILE A 212 6.83 -7.42 18.52
N HIS A 213 5.67 -7.21 19.15
CA HIS A 213 4.36 -7.72 18.72
C HIS A 213 3.32 -6.62 18.52
N ALA A 214 3.52 -5.45 19.12
CA ALA A 214 2.83 -4.23 18.75
C ALA A 214 3.76 -3.01 18.83
N ALA A 215 3.57 -2.09 17.89
CA ALA A 215 4.27 -0.81 17.83
C ALA A 215 3.27 0.33 17.65
N PHE A 216 3.42 1.37 18.45
CA PHE A 216 2.63 2.60 18.38
C PHE A 216 3.55 3.78 18.14
N VAL A 217 3.28 4.58 17.12
CA VAL A 217 4.07 5.78 16.80
C VAL A 217 3.17 7.01 16.92
N ILE A 218 3.55 7.93 17.79
CA ILE A 218 2.80 9.15 18.12
C ILE A 218 3.53 10.34 17.50
N THR A 219 2.86 11.08 16.63
CA THR A 219 3.44 12.24 15.94
C THR A 219 2.48 13.41 15.85
N LYS A 220 3.02 14.62 15.81
CA LYS A 220 2.25 15.80 15.42
C LYS A 220 1.92 15.74 13.93
N GLN A 221 0.68 16.10 13.60
CA GLN A 221 0.16 16.18 12.24
C GLN A 221 -0.29 17.61 11.92
N PRO A 222 -0.44 17.96 10.63
CA PRO A 222 -0.97 19.26 10.24
C PRO A 222 -2.31 19.57 10.90
N GLY A 223 -2.55 20.84 11.25
CA GLY A 223 -3.83 21.30 11.79
C GLY A 223 -4.03 21.09 13.30
N ASP A 224 -2.94 21.05 14.08
CA ASP A 224 -2.96 20.89 15.55
C ASP A 224 -3.59 19.56 16.00
N LEU A 225 -3.23 18.52 15.24
CA LEU A 225 -3.64 17.14 15.47
C LEU A 225 -2.43 16.33 15.94
N ILE A 226 -2.69 15.33 16.78
CA ILE A 226 -1.73 14.29 17.12
C ILE A 226 -2.26 12.97 16.59
N GLY A 227 -1.46 12.36 15.73
CA GLY A 227 -1.75 11.06 15.15
C GLY A 227 -1.07 9.95 15.93
N ILE A 228 -1.75 8.81 16.06
CA ILE A 228 -1.14 7.54 16.46
C ILE A 228 -1.27 6.58 15.30
N SER A 229 -0.17 5.99 14.86
CA SER A 229 -0.17 4.83 13.97
C SER A 229 0.17 3.57 14.77
N ALA A 230 -0.70 2.57 14.69
CA ALA A 230 -0.54 1.30 15.39
C ALA A 230 -0.32 0.14 14.41
N ARG A 231 0.59 -0.77 14.76
CA ARG A 231 0.89 -1.99 14.00
C ARG A 231 1.01 -3.18 14.95
N SER A 232 0.55 -4.35 14.51
CA SER A 232 0.74 -5.62 15.23
C SER A 232 1.07 -6.78 14.30
N THR A 233 1.80 -7.76 14.83
CA THR A 233 2.03 -9.08 14.20
C THR A 233 0.78 -9.98 14.19
N GLY A 234 -0.34 -9.52 14.77
CA GLY A 234 -1.57 -10.31 14.93
C GLY A 234 -1.71 -10.95 16.32
N LYS A 235 -0.81 -10.64 17.25
CA LYS A 235 -0.92 -11.05 18.66
C LYS A 235 -1.66 -10.02 19.53
N VAL A 236 -1.66 -8.76 19.14
CA VAL A 236 -2.31 -7.66 19.85
C VAL A 236 -3.35 -7.04 18.93
N ASN A 237 -4.59 -6.89 19.41
CA ASN A 237 -5.64 -6.24 18.65
C ASN A 237 -5.46 -4.72 18.73
N VAL A 238 -4.78 -4.13 17.74
CA VAL A 238 -4.56 -2.67 17.73
C VAL A 238 -5.80 -1.88 17.32
N GLN A 239 -6.79 -2.54 16.71
CA GLN A 239 -8.05 -1.89 16.32
C GLN A 239 -8.80 -1.38 17.55
N THR A 240 -9.06 -2.25 18.53
CA THR A 240 -9.86 -1.90 19.70
C THR A 240 -9.17 -0.84 20.57
N ILE A 241 -7.84 -0.88 20.65
CA ILE A 241 -7.04 0.14 21.34
C ILE A 241 -7.21 1.51 20.65
N MET A 242 -7.14 1.57 19.31
CA MET A 242 -7.35 2.82 18.58
C MET A 242 -8.81 3.30 18.63
N GLU A 243 -9.79 2.39 18.61
CA GLU A 243 -11.22 2.71 18.81
C GLU A 243 -11.48 3.33 20.18
N GLY A 244 -10.83 2.85 21.24
CA GLY A 244 -10.88 3.47 22.58
C GLY A 244 -10.37 4.92 22.60
N LEU A 245 -9.50 5.28 21.66
CA LEU A 245 -9.00 6.63 21.45
C LEU A 245 -9.77 7.42 20.37
N GLY A 246 -10.93 6.93 19.92
CA GLY A 246 -11.77 7.59 18.92
C GLY A 246 -11.29 7.43 17.47
N GLY A 247 -10.39 6.48 17.22
CA GLY A 247 -9.91 6.11 15.88
C GLY A 247 -10.53 4.81 15.38
N GLY A 248 -9.75 4.04 14.63
CA GLY A 248 -10.16 2.73 14.14
C GLY A 248 -9.17 2.11 13.15
N GLY A 249 -9.59 1.04 12.49
CA GLY A 249 -8.80 0.33 11.49
C GLY A 249 -9.08 -1.16 11.50
N HIS A 250 -8.02 -1.95 11.39
CA HIS A 250 -8.04 -3.40 11.38
C HIS A 250 -7.23 -3.98 12.52
N PHE A 251 -7.45 -5.26 12.83
CA PHE A 251 -6.79 -6.00 13.91
C PHE A 251 -5.27 -5.76 14.01
N THR A 252 -4.57 -5.69 12.88
CA THR A 252 -3.10 -5.54 12.81
C THR A 252 -2.61 -4.15 12.40
N ASN A 253 -3.50 -3.25 12.00
CA ASN A 253 -3.16 -1.92 11.51
C ASN A 253 -4.33 -0.97 11.77
N ALA A 254 -4.11 -0.01 12.65
CA ALA A 254 -5.11 0.98 13.03
C ALA A 254 -4.46 2.34 13.29
N ALA A 255 -5.27 3.39 13.35
CA ALA A 255 -4.80 4.74 13.64
C ALA A 255 -5.89 5.57 14.34
N THR A 256 -5.46 6.66 15.00
CA THR A 256 -6.35 7.71 15.50
C THR A 256 -5.73 9.09 15.28
N GLN A 257 -6.56 10.13 15.29
CA GLN A 257 -6.17 11.53 15.26
C GLN A 257 -6.90 12.27 16.38
N ILE A 258 -6.15 12.97 17.23
CA ILE A 258 -6.68 13.65 18.42
C ILE A 258 -6.36 15.14 18.31
N LYS A 259 -7.38 15.99 18.46
CA LYS A 259 -7.27 17.44 18.27
C LYS A 259 -6.96 18.17 19.57
N GLY A 260 -6.05 19.15 19.51
CA GLY A 260 -5.79 20.10 20.60
C GLY A 260 -5.11 19.49 21.83
N SER A 261 -4.55 18.30 21.71
CA SER A 261 -3.74 17.64 22.74
C SER A 261 -2.24 17.81 22.43
N ASN A 262 -1.39 17.60 23.43
CA ASN A 262 0.06 17.50 23.28
C ASN A 262 0.53 16.02 23.27
N ILE A 263 1.79 15.76 22.88
CA ILE A 263 2.26 14.38 22.64
C ILE A 263 2.24 13.57 23.93
N ASP A 264 2.65 14.16 25.05
CA ASP A 264 2.69 13.49 26.35
C ASP A 264 1.29 13.08 26.83
N GLU A 265 0.29 13.96 26.70
CA GLU A 265 -1.10 13.68 27.05
C GLU A 265 -1.67 12.52 26.20
N VAL A 266 -1.34 12.49 24.91
CA VAL A 266 -1.78 11.41 24.01
C VAL A 266 -1.08 10.10 24.33
N GLU A 267 0.21 10.13 24.69
CA GLU A 267 0.94 8.96 25.16
C GLU A 267 0.32 8.39 26.44
N ASP A 268 -0.02 9.24 27.41
CA ASP A 268 -0.67 8.81 28.66
C ASP A 268 -2.04 8.17 28.40
N ARG A 269 -2.84 8.74 27.50
CA ARG A 269 -4.13 8.16 27.07
C ARG A 269 -3.92 6.80 26.41
N LEU A 270 -2.93 6.66 25.53
CA LEU A 270 -2.59 5.38 24.91
C LEU A 270 -2.17 4.33 25.94
N ARG A 271 -1.33 4.72 26.91
CA ARG A 271 -0.90 3.84 28.01
C ARG A 271 -2.09 3.35 28.83
N ASN A 272 -3.05 4.22 29.13
CA ASN A 272 -4.27 3.84 29.84
C ASN A 272 -5.12 2.84 29.03
N GLU A 273 -5.30 3.06 27.73
CA GLU A 273 -6.02 2.11 26.87
C GLU A 273 -5.31 0.75 26.78
N LEU A 274 -3.98 0.75 26.72
CA LEU A 274 -3.17 -0.47 26.75
C LEU A 274 -3.28 -1.23 28.07
N ILE A 275 -3.45 -0.54 29.20
CA ILE A 275 -3.69 -1.18 30.50
C ILE A 275 -5.10 -1.79 30.56
N ASN A 276 -6.11 -1.07 30.05
CA ASN A 276 -7.50 -1.52 30.09
C ASN A 276 -7.74 -2.77 29.24
N HIS A 277 -7.05 -2.89 28.10
CA HIS A 277 -7.18 -4.03 27.18
C HIS A 277 -6.36 -5.27 27.57
N ASP A 278 -5.54 -5.17 28.62
CA ASP A 278 -4.75 -6.28 29.13
C ASP A 278 -5.45 -7.06 30.26
N GLN A 279 -6.58 -6.53 30.75
CA GLN A 279 -7.44 -7.17 31.76
C GLN A 279 -8.52 -8.04 31.10
#